data_AF-A0AAD8Y4A9-F1
#
_entry.id   AF-A0AAD8Y4A9-F1
#
_cell.length_a   1.000
_cell.length_b   1.000
_cell.length_c   1.000
_cell.angle_alpha   90.00
_cell.angle_beta   90.00
_cell.angle_gamma   90.00
#
_symmetry.space_group_name_H-M   'P 1'
#
loop_
_entity.id
_entity.type
_entity.pdbx_description
1 polymer ?
#
loop_
_entity_poly.entity_id
_entity_poly.type
_entity_poly.pdbx_seq_one_letter_code
_entity_poly.pdbx_strand_id
1 'polypeptide(L)'
;MEKTLYGVCGIETVKDLFDKRAEIQYLFKPATANFLLRASIGYSDCNKHREDSVEEEDDEAIHRKGISHERTFAPISSWSDLCNRLEMITLSLVQDLRERNLMPKTVTLKVKLATFDILTRAVTRNTAFVFDQNSTLSSSPQDLVDVAVNLLKEAKRDRDKMMNKGRFTVRLLGVRCSNFQLHKETQFSLDKFRQKASQPPPILNPYASPKRDVVAANSNEVVAANSTNCLAKTSHPKEEAKDASIRNLGKISCPMCNRIFPSDQNHALNAHIDSCLNASTVRELCKEETVSADERAKKKQKRTLNDFFTA
;
A
#
# COMPACT_ATOMS: atom_id res chain seq x y z
N MET A 1 -22.31 14.22 20.04
CA MET A 1 -21.56 13.90 21.28
C MET A 1 -22.07 14.74 22.42
N GLU A 2 -22.06 16.07 22.31
CA GLU A 2 -22.67 17.00 23.28
C GLU A 2 -24.09 16.61 23.71
N LYS A 3 -25.02 16.41 22.75
CA LYS A 3 -26.39 15.95 23.06
C LYS A 3 -26.45 14.64 23.86
N THR A 4 -25.49 13.73 23.65
CA THR A 4 -25.41 12.45 24.37
C THR A 4 -24.88 12.67 25.79
N LEU A 5 -23.85 13.50 25.94
CA LEU A 5 -23.28 13.86 27.25
C LEU A 5 -24.31 14.60 28.12
N TYR A 6 -24.97 15.60 27.55
CA TYR A 6 -26.01 16.34 28.25
C TYR A 6 -27.26 15.48 28.51
N GLY A 7 -27.85 14.92 27.45
CA GLY A 7 -29.16 14.27 27.54
C GLY A 7 -29.15 12.90 28.24
N VAL A 8 -28.06 12.14 28.16
CA VAL A 8 -27.98 10.78 28.75
C VAL A 8 -27.15 10.78 30.02
N CYS A 9 -26.02 11.47 30.02
CA CYS A 9 -25.09 11.44 31.15
C CYS A 9 -25.31 12.63 32.12
N GLY A 10 -26.15 13.61 31.78
CA GLY A 10 -26.33 14.82 32.59
C GLY A 10 -25.02 15.58 32.81
N ILE A 11 -24.22 15.72 31.76
CA ILE A 11 -22.94 16.43 31.76
C ILE A 11 -23.12 17.72 30.97
N GLU A 12 -23.07 18.87 31.66
CA GLU A 12 -23.22 20.19 31.06
C GLU A 12 -21.88 20.94 31.03
N THR A 13 -21.08 20.80 32.08
CA THR A 13 -19.79 21.48 32.22
C THR A 13 -18.60 20.52 32.11
N VAL A 14 -17.41 21.09 31.87
CA VAL A 14 -16.15 20.34 31.89
C VAL A 14 -15.87 19.75 33.27
N LYS A 15 -16.33 20.41 34.34
CA LYS A 15 -16.26 19.89 35.70
C LYS A 15 -17.10 18.62 35.86
N ASP A 16 -18.34 18.63 35.37
CA ASP A 16 -19.21 17.44 35.41
C ASP A 16 -18.60 16.27 34.63
N LEU A 17 -17.93 16.58 33.52
CA LEU A 17 -17.20 15.59 32.72
C LEU A 17 -16.07 14.94 33.51
N PHE A 18 -15.33 15.72 34.31
CA PHE A 18 -14.28 15.20 35.20
C PHE A 18 -14.85 14.41 36.37
N ASP A 19 -15.95 14.89 36.98
CA ASP A 19 -16.61 14.23 38.10
C ASP A 19 -17.16 12.86 37.68
N LYS A 20 -17.74 12.77 36.47
CA LYS A 20 -18.30 11.54 35.89
C LYS A 20 -17.30 10.73 35.04
N ARG A 21 -15.99 10.93 35.22
CA ARG A 21 -14.93 10.25 34.45
C ARG A 21 -15.04 8.72 34.43
N ALA A 22 -15.50 8.11 35.53
CA ALA A 22 -15.68 6.66 35.61
C ALA A 22 -16.80 6.18 34.67
N GLU A 23 -17.93 6.90 34.65
CA GLU A 23 -19.06 6.62 33.74
C GLU A 23 -18.63 6.81 32.28
N ILE A 24 -17.89 7.88 31.98
CA ILE A 24 -17.36 8.14 30.63
C ILE A 24 -16.46 7.00 30.15
N GLN A 25 -15.58 6.50 31.01
CA GLN A 25 -14.67 5.40 30.68
C GLN A 25 -15.43 4.10 30.38
N TYR A 26 -16.58 3.87 31.01
CA TYR A 26 -17.39 2.69 30.82
C TYR A 26 -18.32 2.79 29.60
N LEU A 27 -18.96 3.95 29.39
CA LEU A 27 -19.99 4.14 28.36
C LEU A 27 -19.41 4.33 26.95
N PHE A 28 -18.22 4.92 26.84
CA PHE A 28 -17.62 5.29 25.56
C PHE A 28 -16.48 4.37 25.16
N LYS A 29 -16.28 4.23 23.84
CA LYS A 29 -15.10 3.55 23.31
C LYS A 29 -13.81 4.22 23.82
N PRO A 30 -12.71 3.46 24.01
CA PRO A 30 -11.47 3.99 24.60
C PRO A 30 -10.96 5.28 23.96
N ALA A 31 -11.04 5.42 22.63
CA ALA A 31 -10.61 6.64 21.95
C ALA A 31 -11.42 7.88 22.34
N THR A 32 -12.75 7.74 22.41
CA THR A 32 -13.67 8.83 22.79
C THR A 32 -13.56 9.13 24.27
N ALA A 33 -13.54 8.11 25.12
CA ALA A 33 -13.36 8.29 26.57
C ALA A 33 -12.05 9.03 26.86
N ASN A 34 -10.93 8.58 26.30
CA ASN A 34 -9.63 9.22 26.50
C ASN A 34 -9.59 10.66 25.98
N PHE A 35 -10.24 10.95 24.84
CA PHE A 35 -10.41 12.34 24.39
C PHE A 35 -11.19 13.19 25.41
N LEU A 36 -12.33 12.71 25.89
CA LEU A 36 -13.17 13.42 26.86
C LEU A 36 -12.47 13.63 28.20
N LEU A 37 -11.75 12.62 28.70
CA LEU A 37 -10.98 12.71 29.94
C LEU A 37 -9.83 13.73 29.81
N ARG A 38 -9.11 13.72 28.68
CA ARG A 38 -8.09 14.75 28.40
C ARG A 38 -8.69 16.14 28.34
N ALA A 39 -9.82 16.30 27.65
CA ALA A 39 -10.55 17.56 27.60
C ALA A 39 -11.00 18.02 29.01
N SER A 40 -11.40 17.10 29.88
CA SER A 40 -11.86 17.41 31.25
C SER A 40 -10.77 18.04 32.14
N ILE A 41 -9.50 17.76 31.86
CA ILE A 41 -8.34 18.33 32.58
C ILE A 41 -7.61 19.40 31.77
N GLY A 42 -8.14 19.82 30.61
CA GLY A 42 -7.49 20.78 29.72
C GLY A 42 -6.20 20.27 29.05
N TYR A 43 -5.98 18.95 29.02
CA TYR A 43 -4.81 18.37 28.38
C TYR A 43 -5.04 18.23 26.87
N SER A 44 -4.14 18.82 26.08
CA SER A 44 -4.07 18.61 24.64
C SER A 44 -2.70 18.09 24.28
N ASP A 45 -2.65 17.13 23.36
CA ASP A 45 -1.41 16.55 22.88
C ASP A 45 -0.80 17.50 21.83
N CYS A 46 0.13 18.34 22.27
CA CYS A 46 0.76 19.36 21.43
C CYS A 46 1.90 18.82 20.55
N ASN A 47 2.29 17.54 20.70
CA ASN A 47 3.52 17.02 20.09
C ASN A 47 3.31 16.22 18.79
N LYS A 48 2.07 16.04 18.33
CA LYS A 48 1.76 15.18 17.17
C LYS A 48 2.28 15.64 15.81
N HIS A 49 2.86 16.83 15.71
CA HIS A 49 3.47 17.32 14.46
C HIS A 49 5.01 17.35 14.49
N ARG A 50 5.65 16.91 15.59
CA ARG A 50 7.11 17.07 15.77
C ARG A 50 7.94 15.78 15.75
N GLU A 51 7.34 14.61 15.92
CA GLU A 51 8.12 13.35 16.06
C GLU A 51 8.36 12.59 14.75
N ASP A 52 7.74 13.01 13.63
CA ASP A 52 8.11 12.55 12.27
C ASP A 52 8.90 13.63 11.48
N SER A 53 9.10 14.83 12.04
CA SER A 53 9.79 15.94 11.38
C SER A 53 11.28 15.96 11.73
N VAL A 54 11.99 14.89 11.38
CA VAL A 54 13.41 15.04 11.06
C VAL A 54 13.46 15.44 9.59
N GLU A 55 13.53 16.75 9.38
CA GLU A 55 14.14 17.41 8.22
C GLU A 55 13.70 16.90 6.83
N GLU A 56 12.68 17.53 6.24
CA GLU A 56 12.62 17.90 4.82
C GLU A 56 11.38 18.80 4.60
N GLU A 57 11.58 20.03 4.10
CA GLU A 57 10.57 21.10 3.99
C GLU A 57 9.51 20.89 2.88
N ASP A 58 9.29 19.68 2.36
CA ASP A 58 8.46 19.49 1.14
C ASP A 58 7.37 18.39 1.17
N ASP A 59 7.11 17.76 2.32
CA ASP A 59 6.30 16.52 2.35
C ASP A 59 4.85 16.66 2.84
N GLU A 60 4.19 17.78 2.56
CA GLU A 60 2.73 17.92 2.79
C GLU A 60 1.93 16.88 1.97
N ALA A 61 2.50 16.40 0.85
CA ALA A 61 1.97 15.30 0.05
C ALA A 61 1.99 13.94 0.79
N ILE A 62 3.01 13.67 1.61
CA ILE A 62 3.19 12.38 2.30
C ILE A 62 2.12 12.17 3.38
N HIS A 63 1.68 13.24 4.04
CA HIS A 63 0.67 13.14 5.11
C HIS A 63 -0.78 13.21 4.61
N ARG A 64 -1.01 13.51 3.32
CA ARG A 64 -2.36 13.69 2.78
C ARG A 64 -3.10 12.36 2.65
N LYS A 65 -4.09 12.13 3.51
CA LYS A 65 -4.91 10.90 3.53
C LYS A 65 -5.88 10.74 2.36
N GLY A 66 -6.12 11.80 1.57
CA GLY A 66 -6.98 11.75 0.40
C GLY A 66 -7.23 13.11 -0.25
N ILE A 67 -7.77 13.09 -1.46
CA ILE A 67 -8.21 14.27 -2.22
C ILE A 67 -9.59 13.98 -2.82
N SER A 68 -10.44 15.00 -2.91
CA SER A 68 -11.81 14.82 -3.38
C SER A 68 -12.34 16.07 -4.05
N HIS A 69 -13.16 15.87 -5.07
CA HIS A 69 -13.97 16.91 -5.68
C HIS A 69 -15.45 16.58 -5.50
N GLU A 70 -16.23 17.57 -5.06
CA GLU A 70 -17.68 17.46 -5.00
C GLU A 70 -18.34 18.74 -5.51
N ARG A 71 -19.52 18.57 -6.10
CA ARG A 71 -20.33 19.68 -6.62
C ARG A 71 -21.79 19.47 -6.27
N THR A 72 -22.40 20.52 -5.72
CA THR A 72 -23.85 20.62 -5.51
C THR A 72 -24.48 21.27 -6.75
N PHE A 73 -25.63 20.77 -7.17
CA PHE A 73 -26.38 21.25 -8.31
C PHE A 73 -27.89 21.14 -8.05
N ALA A 74 -28.71 21.76 -8.91
CA ALA A 74 -30.16 21.59 -8.88
C ALA A 74 -30.52 20.10 -9.05
N PRO A 75 -31.56 19.56 -8.41
CA PRO A 75 -31.83 18.12 -8.44
C PRO A 75 -32.00 17.56 -9.87
N ILE A 76 -31.27 16.47 -10.19
CA ILE A 76 -31.25 15.80 -11.49
C ILE A 76 -31.57 14.31 -11.32
N SER A 77 -32.38 13.77 -12.22
CA SER A 77 -32.76 12.35 -12.26
C SER A 77 -32.31 11.63 -13.54
N SER A 78 -31.98 12.39 -14.59
CA SER A 78 -31.50 11.86 -15.87
C SER A 78 -30.15 11.17 -15.71
N TRP A 79 -30.06 9.90 -16.14
CA TRP A 79 -28.84 9.11 -15.99
C TRP A 79 -27.67 9.70 -16.78
N SER A 80 -27.92 10.17 -18.00
CA SER A 80 -26.91 10.78 -18.86
C SER A 80 -26.32 12.04 -18.24
N ASP A 81 -27.17 12.92 -17.70
CA ASP A 81 -26.72 14.16 -17.06
C ASP A 81 -25.91 13.88 -15.79
N LEU A 82 -26.27 12.83 -15.03
CA LEU A 82 -25.49 12.40 -13.88
C LEU A 82 -24.12 11.85 -14.29
N CYS A 83 -24.05 11.07 -15.37
CA CYS A 83 -22.79 10.56 -15.90
C CYS A 83 -21.88 11.70 -16.38
N ASN A 84 -22.42 12.64 -17.18
CA ASN A 84 -21.67 13.79 -17.67
C ASN A 84 -21.12 14.65 -16.52
N ARG A 85 -21.91 14.88 -15.47
CA ARG A 85 -21.45 15.60 -14.28
C ARG A 85 -20.38 14.84 -13.51
N LEU A 86 -20.56 13.54 -13.37
CA LEU A 86 -19.59 12.70 -12.68
C LEU A 86 -18.26 12.66 -13.42
N GLU A 87 -18.30 12.59 -14.75
CA GLU A 87 -17.14 12.66 -15.62
C GLU A 87 -16.39 13.98 -15.43
N MET A 88 -17.07 15.13 -15.53
CA MET A 88 -16.45 16.45 -15.29
C MET A 88 -15.75 16.53 -13.91
N ILE A 89 -16.42 16.07 -12.85
CA ILE A 89 -15.86 16.05 -11.49
C ILE A 89 -14.62 15.15 -11.41
N THR A 90 -14.69 13.99 -12.06
CA THR A 90 -13.61 12.99 -12.04
C THR A 90 -12.42 13.47 -12.84
N LEU A 91 -12.62 14.07 -14.02
CA LEU A 91 -11.53 14.63 -14.83
C LEU A 91 -10.81 15.79 -14.11
N SER A 92 -11.56 16.67 -13.44
CA SER A 92 -10.96 17.70 -12.57
C SER A 92 -10.15 17.09 -11.43
N LEU A 93 -10.63 16.00 -10.83
CA LEU A 93 -9.89 15.28 -9.79
C LEU A 93 -8.63 14.61 -10.34
N VAL A 94 -8.66 14.05 -11.55
CA VAL A 94 -7.48 13.46 -12.21
C VAL A 94 -6.42 14.52 -12.45
N GLN A 95 -6.83 15.73 -12.85
CA GLN A 95 -5.89 16.85 -13.04
C GLN A 95 -5.15 17.16 -11.73
N ASP A 96 -5.86 17.32 -10.62
CA ASP A 96 -5.26 17.51 -9.29
C ASP A 96 -4.36 16.35 -8.85
N LEU A 97 -4.71 15.11 -9.22
CA LEU A 97 -3.90 13.93 -8.93
C LEU A 97 -2.57 13.97 -9.71
N ARG A 98 -2.58 14.44 -10.96
CA ARG A 98 -1.37 14.62 -11.77
C ARG A 98 -0.50 15.73 -11.23
N GLU A 99 -1.09 16.89 -10.94
CA GLU A 99 -0.35 18.07 -10.43
C GLU A 99 0.38 17.76 -9.12
N ARG A 100 -0.20 16.89 -8.29
CA ARG A 100 0.37 16.51 -6.99
C ARG A 100 1.13 15.18 -7.03
N ASN A 101 1.30 14.56 -8.21
CA ASN A 101 1.93 13.25 -8.38
C ASN A 101 1.38 12.16 -7.42
N LEU A 102 0.06 12.16 -7.21
CA LEU A 102 -0.61 11.23 -6.28
C LEU A 102 -1.17 10.02 -7.03
N MET A 103 -0.88 8.82 -6.54
CA MET A 103 -1.31 7.56 -7.13
C MET A 103 -2.33 6.84 -6.23
N PRO A 104 -3.65 7.05 -6.38
CA PRO A 104 -4.63 6.47 -5.46
C PRO A 104 -4.90 5.00 -5.75
N LYS A 105 -5.19 4.21 -4.71
CA LYS A 105 -5.73 2.85 -4.84
C LYS A 105 -7.23 2.78 -4.59
N THR A 106 -7.75 3.67 -3.76
CA THR A 106 -9.15 3.65 -3.33
C THR A 106 -9.90 4.82 -3.94
N VAL A 107 -11.05 4.53 -4.55
CA VAL A 107 -11.98 5.50 -5.13
C VAL A 107 -13.30 5.38 -4.38
N THR A 108 -13.82 6.51 -3.92
CA THR A 108 -15.07 6.60 -3.15
C THR A 108 -16.00 7.59 -3.82
N LEU A 109 -17.18 7.12 -4.20
CA LEU A 109 -18.27 7.95 -4.70
C LEU A 109 -19.19 8.36 -3.55
N LYS A 110 -19.50 9.64 -3.48
CA LYS A 110 -20.52 10.25 -2.63
C LYS A 110 -21.67 10.76 -3.50
N VAL A 111 -22.89 10.34 -3.19
CA VAL A 111 -24.11 10.78 -3.88
C VAL A 111 -25.05 11.34 -2.82
N LYS A 112 -25.49 12.58 -2.97
CA LYS A 112 -26.55 13.15 -2.13
C LYS A 112 -27.84 13.23 -2.92
N LEU A 113 -28.90 12.61 -2.40
CA LEU A 113 -30.21 12.67 -3.01
C LEU A 113 -30.89 14.02 -2.76
N ALA A 114 -31.93 14.31 -3.53
CA ALA A 114 -32.81 15.47 -3.33
C ALA A 114 -33.39 15.49 -1.90
N THR A 115 -33.66 14.30 -1.34
CA THR A 115 -34.11 14.05 0.05
C THR A 115 -33.03 14.29 1.10
N PHE A 116 -31.83 14.73 0.70
CA PHE A 116 -30.65 14.91 1.55
C PHE A 116 -30.03 13.62 2.11
N ASP A 117 -30.59 12.44 1.77
CA ASP A 117 -29.96 11.15 2.03
C ASP A 117 -28.59 11.08 1.32
N ILE A 118 -27.58 10.58 2.03
CA ILE A 118 -26.23 10.40 1.50
C ILE A 118 -25.99 8.92 1.25
N LEU A 119 -25.62 8.59 0.01
CA LEU A 119 -25.15 7.27 -0.39
C LEU A 119 -23.64 7.34 -0.62
N THR A 120 -22.91 6.33 -0.15
CA THR A 120 -21.46 6.24 -0.34
C THR A 120 -21.09 4.84 -0.80
N ARG A 121 -20.28 4.75 -1.85
CA ARG A 121 -19.73 3.50 -2.37
C ARG A 121 -18.25 3.67 -2.61
N ALA A 122 -17.46 2.64 -2.34
CA ALA A 122 -16.03 2.69 -2.52
C ALA A 122 -15.49 1.38 -3.08
N VAL A 123 -14.45 1.48 -3.89
CA VAL A 123 -13.68 0.34 -4.38
C VAL A 123 -12.20 0.60 -4.15
N THR A 124 -11.47 -0.43 -3.74
CA THR A 124 -10.01 -0.40 -3.62
C THR A 124 -9.42 -1.38 -4.60
N ARG A 125 -8.49 -0.92 -5.44
CA ARG A 125 -7.75 -1.74 -6.40
C ARG A 125 -6.45 -2.24 -5.78
N ASN A 126 -5.96 -3.37 -6.29
CA ASN A 126 -4.65 -3.91 -5.92
C ASN A 126 -3.51 -3.02 -6.45
N THR A 127 -3.68 -2.51 -7.66
CA THR A 127 -2.78 -1.58 -8.33
C THR A 127 -3.31 -0.16 -8.22
N ALA A 128 -2.42 0.80 -7.97
CA ALA A 128 -2.78 2.22 -7.94
C ALA A 128 -3.06 2.74 -9.35
N PHE A 129 -3.88 3.78 -9.45
CA PHE A 129 -3.98 4.56 -10.67
C PHE A 129 -2.71 5.39 -10.84
N VAL A 130 -2.13 5.33 -12.04
CA VAL A 130 -0.94 6.09 -12.41
C VAL A 130 -1.36 7.05 -13.50
N PHE A 131 -1.13 8.35 -13.35
CA PHE A 131 -1.52 9.34 -14.36
C PHE A 131 -0.32 10.11 -14.92
N ASP A 132 0.87 9.50 -14.87
CA ASP A 132 2.11 10.07 -15.39
C ASP A 132 2.08 10.08 -16.93
N GLN A 133 2.45 11.20 -17.54
CA GLN A 133 2.50 11.36 -18.99
C GLN A 133 3.72 10.64 -19.60
N ASN A 134 4.74 10.32 -18.80
CA ASN A 134 6.01 9.77 -19.28
C ASN A 134 6.17 8.26 -19.02
N SER A 135 5.18 7.61 -18.41
CA SER A 135 5.25 6.19 -18.03
C SER A 135 4.42 5.30 -18.95
N THR A 136 4.98 4.16 -19.35
CA THR A 136 4.29 3.12 -20.12
C THR A 136 3.15 2.43 -19.34
N LEU A 137 3.06 2.65 -18.02
CA LEU A 137 2.02 2.09 -17.15
C LEU A 137 0.93 3.12 -16.77
N SER A 138 0.80 4.21 -17.54
CA SER A 138 -0.21 5.24 -17.27
C SER A 138 -1.63 4.72 -17.49
N SER A 139 -2.45 4.83 -16.46
CA SER A 139 -3.90 4.60 -16.52
C SER A 139 -4.56 5.73 -17.30
N SER A 140 -5.54 5.41 -18.12
CA SER A 140 -6.34 6.44 -18.78
C SER A 140 -7.17 7.18 -17.72
N PRO A 141 -7.35 8.52 -17.83
CA PRO A 141 -8.32 9.24 -17.01
C PRO A 141 -9.72 8.61 -17.07
N GLN A 142 -10.05 8.00 -18.20
CA GLN A 142 -11.31 7.29 -18.42
C GLN A 142 -11.46 6.08 -17.50
N ASP A 143 -10.37 5.40 -17.11
CA ASP A 143 -10.42 4.24 -16.22
C ASP A 143 -10.99 4.64 -14.85
N LEU A 144 -10.69 5.86 -14.38
CA LEU A 144 -11.23 6.37 -13.13
C LEU A 144 -12.70 6.77 -13.27
N VAL A 145 -13.06 7.36 -14.41
CA VAL A 145 -14.46 7.71 -14.74
C VAL A 145 -15.32 6.45 -14.79
N ASP A 146 -14.86 5.40 -15.45
CA ASP A 146 -15.59 4.13 -15.57
C ASP A 146 -15.81 3.48 -14.21
N VAL A 147 -14.79 3.51 -13.34
CA VAL A 147 -14.93 3.06 -11.95
C VAL A 147 -15.96 3.90 -11.20
N ALA A 148 -15.92 5.24 -11.31
CA ALA A 148 -16.89 6.11 -10.64
C ALA A 148 -18.32 5.87 -11.15
N VAL A 149 -18.52 5.70 -12.46
CA VAL A 149 -19.82 5.40 -13.07
C VAL A 149 -20.34 4.03 -12.63
N ASN A 150 -19.47 3.03 -12.50
CA ASN A 150 -19.86 1.72 -11.96
C ASN A 150 -20.31 1.82 -10.50
N LEU A 151 -19.60 2.59 -9.66
CA LEU A 151 -20.05 2.88 -8.29
C LEU A 151 -21.40 3.62 -8.27
N LEU A 152 -21.67 4.50 -9.24
CA LEU A 152 -22.96 5.19 -9.37
C LEU A 152 -24.08 4.21 -9.74
N LYS A 153 -23.81 3.25 -10.63
CA LYS A 153 -24.76 2.19 -11.00
C LYS A 153 -25.11 1.34 -9.79
N GLU A 154 -24.11 0.96 -9.00
CA GLU A 154 -24.31 0.21 -7.75
C GLU A 154 -25.12 1.01 -6.73
N ALA A 155 -24.77 2.29 -6.51
CA ALA A 155 -25.51 3.16 -5.61
C ALA A 155 -26.99 3.30 -6.00
N LYS A 156 -27.28 3.39 -7.30
CA LYS A 156 -28.65 3.41 -7.81
C LYS A 156 -29.36 2.07 -7.61
N ARG A 157 -28.73 0.95 -7.97
CA ARG A 157 -29.31 -0.40 -7.79
C ARG A 157 -29.68 -0.69 -6.34
N ASP A 158 -28.81 -0.35 -5.40
CA ASP A 158 -29.08 -0.59 -3.97
C ASP A 158 -30.24 0.28 -3.46
N ARG A 159 -30.35 1.49 -4.00
CA ARG A 159 -31.44 2.41 -3.69
C ARG A 159 -32.78 1.96 -4.28
N ASP A 160 -32.75 1.29 -5.43
CA ASP A 160 -33.93 0.70 -6.08
C ASP A 160 -34.38 -0.60 -5.39
N LYS A 161 -33.45 -1.40 -4.85
CA LYS A 161 -33.77 -2.59 -4.04
C LYS A 161 -34.48 -2.26 -2.73
N MET A 162 -34.22 -1.08 -2.16
CA MET A 162 -34.94 -0.59 -1.00
C MET A 162 -36.36 -0.20 -1.42
N MET A 163 -37.26 -1.19 -1.41
CA MET A 163 -38.70 -1.03 -1.59
C MET A 163 -39.18 0.18 -0.77
N ASN A 164 -39.96 1.06 -1.40
CA ASN A 164 -40.65 2.19 -0.78
C ASN A 164 -39.88 3.52 -0.62
N LYS A 165 -38.77 3.71 -1.32
CA LYS A 165 -37.96 4.93 -1.18
C LYS A 165 -38.00 5.65 -2.54
N GLY A 166 -38.42 6.92 -2.58
CA GLY A 166 -38.81 7.67 -3.81
C GLY A 166 -37.76 7.76 -4.93
N ARG A 167 -38.07 8.50 -6.01
CA ARG A 167 -37.23 8.60 -7.22
C ARG A 167 -35.75 8.88 -6.94
N PHE A 168 -34.86 8.25 -7.72
CA PHE A 168 -33.41 8.48 -7.68
C PHE A 168 -33.07 9.85 -8.29
N THR A 169 -33.31 10.90 -7.50
CA THR A 169 -32.98 12.28 -7.87
C THR A 169 -31.80 12.74 -7.02
N VAL A 170 -30.73 13.19 -7.68
CA VAL A 170 -29.44 13.53 -7.06
C VAL A 170 -29.23 15.04 -7.13
N ARG A 171 -28.67 15.62 -6.06
CA ARG A 171 -28.35 17.05 -5.97
C ARG A 171 -26.87 17.35 -5.69
N LEU A 172 -26.07 16.32 -5.38
CA LEU A 172 -24.63 16.43 -5.24
C LEU A 172 -23.99 15.11 -5.64
N LEU A 173 -22.90 15.23 -6.39
CA LEU A 173 -21.97 14.14 -6.67
C LEU A 173 -20.59 14.55 -6.19
N GLY A 174 -19.83 13.58 -5.69
CA GLY A 174 -18.44 13.78 -5.33
C GLY A 174 -17.63 12.50 -5.44
N VAL A 175 -16.38 12.63 -5.87
CA VAL A 175 -15.42 11.54 -5.95
C VAL A 175 -14.25 11.85 -5.03
N ARG A 176 -13.88 10.87 -4.22
CA ARG A 176 -12.72 10.92 -3.32
C ARG A 176 -11.75 9.82 -3.69
N CYS A 177 -10.49 10.19 -3.79
CA CYS A 177 -9.35 9.29 -3.94
C CYS A 177 -8.54 9.26 -2.63
N SER A 178 -8.13 8.07 -2.21
CA SER A 178 -7.35 7.84 -0.99
C SER A 178 -6.50 6.58 -1.11
N ASN A 179 -5.79 6.22 -0.04
CA ASN A 179 -4.88 5.08 -0.01
C ASN A 179 -3.83 5.22 -1.12
N PHE A 180 -3.11 6.34 -1.08
CA PHE A 180 -2.11 6.65 -2.09
C PHE A 180 -0.93 5.70 -1.96
N GLN A 181 -0.46 5.22 -3.11
CA GLN A 181 0.85 4.61 -3.21
C GLN A 181 1.88 5.74 -3.15
N LEU A 182 2.62 5.79 -2.06
CA LEU A 182 3.79 6.67 -1.97
C LEU A 182 4.86 6.15 -2.94
N HIS A 183 5.60 7.06 -3.55
CA HIS A 183 6.81 6.77 -4.32
C HIS A 183 7.94 6.40 -3.34
N LYS A 184 7.74 5.35 -2.54
CA LYS A 184 8.84 4.67 -1.88
C LYS A 184 9.17 3.47 -2.74
N GLU A 185 10.43 3.46 -3.16
CA GLU A 185 11.10 2.36 -3.84
C GLU A 185 10.67 1.00 -3.29
N THR A 186 10.88 0.00 -4.11
CA THR A 186 10.78 -1.45 -3.98
C THR A 186 11.30 -2.11 -2.68
N GLN A 187 11.33 -1.43 -1.53
CA GLN A 187 11.53 -2.05 -0.23
C GLN A 187 10.20 -2.63 0.26
N PHE A 188 9.99 -3.90 -0.08
CA PHE A 188 9.07 -4.76 0.66
C PHE A 188 9.41 -4.63 2.16
N SER A 189 8.43 -4.34 3.01
CA SER A 189 8.65 -4.40 4.46
C SER A 189 9.31 -5.74 4.82
N LEU A 190 10.38 -5.69 5.61
CA LEU A 190 11.05 -6.86 6.19
C LEU A 190 10.07 -7.80 6.91
N ASP A 191 8.89 -7.32 7.31
CA ASP A 191 7.83 -8.13 7.93
C ASP A 191 7.33 -9.24 7.02
N LYS A 192 7.35 -9.02 5.69
CA LYS A 192 6.92 -10.04 4.72
C LYS A 192 7.95 -11.17 4.58
N PHE A 193 9.23 -10.90 4.86
CA PHE A 193 10.28 -11.90 4.93
C PHE A 193 10.32 -12.63 6.27
N ARG A 194 10.03 -11.93 7.38
CA ARG A 194 9.93 -12.55 8.72
C ARG A 194 8.85 -13.62 8.81
N GLN A 195 7.72 -13.44 8.11
CA GLN A 195 6.66 -14.46 8.07
C GLN A 195 7.02 -15.70 7.23
N LYS A 196 7.98 -15.59 6.31
CA LYS A 196 8.43 -16.72 5.48
C LYS A 196 9.54 -17.54 6.14
N ALA A 197 10.30 -16.95 7.06
CA ALA A 197 11.42 -17.60 7.74
C ALA A 197 11.01 -18.51 8.92
N SER A 198 9.74 -18.53 9.31
CA SER A 198 9.23 -19.38 10.41
C SER A 198 8.73 -20.75 9.98
N GLN A 199 8.84 -21.12 8.69
CA GLN A 199 8.63 -22.49 8.26
C GLN A 199 9.98 -23.19 8.05
N PRO A 200 10.29 -24.26 8.81
CA PRO A 200 11.45 -25.09 8.49
C PRO A 200 11.25 -25.69 7.08
N PRO A 201 12.29 -25.79 6.25
CA PRO A 201 12.18 -26.39 4.93
C PRO A 201 11.66 -27.83 5.07
N PRO A 202 10.73 -28.29 4.21
CA PRO A 202 10.32 -29.68 4.22
C PRO A 202 11.54 -30.54 3.92
N ILE A 203 11.86 -31.46 4.85
CA ILE A 203 12.89 -32.47 4.65
C ILE A 203 12.38 -33.39 3.53
N LEU A 204 12.84 -33.18 2.30
CA LEU A 204 12.61 -34.10 1.20
C LEU A 204 13.53 -35.30 1.40
N ASN A 205 12.95 -36.41 1.88
CA ASN A 205 13.64 -37.68 1.99
C ASN A 205 13.86 -38.27 0.57
N PRO A 206 15.09 -38.54 0.11
CA PRO A 206 15.37 -38.98 -1.26
C PRO A 206 14.87 -40.39 -1.63
N TYR A 207 14.28 -41.13 -0.69
CA TYR A 207 13.93 -42.56 -0.83
C TYR A 207 12.44 -42.89 -0.61
N ALA A 208 11.52 -42.01 -1.00
CA ALA A 208 10.09 -42.31 -0.94
C ALA A 208 9.57 -42.82 -2.30
N SER A 209 9.43 -44.14 -2.45
CA SER A 209 8.67 -44.74 -3.55
C SER A 209 7.15 -44.62 -3.31
N PRO A 210 6.32 -44.47 -4.35
CA PRO A 210 4.88 -44.30 -4.20
C PRO A 210 4.21 -45.65 -3.93
N LYS A 211 3.46 -45.76 -2.82
CA LYS A 211 2.49 -46.84 -2.63
C LYS A 211 1.08 -46.27 -2.52
N ARG A 212 0.20 -46.89 -3.31
CA ARG A 212 -1.24 -46.68 -3.42
C ARG A 212 -1.97 -46.99 -2.12
N ASP A 213 -3.10 -46.31 -2.02
CA ASP A 213 -4.28 -46.40 -1.15
C ASP A 213 -4.49 -47.70 -0.33
N VAL A 214 -5.03 -47.54 0.89
CA VAL A 214 -6.29 -48.18 1.37
C VAL A 214 -6.47 -48.00 2.90
N VAL A 215 -7.54 -47.28 3.26
CA VAL A 215 -8.56 -47.59 4.30
C VAL A 215 -8.24 -47.46 5.81
N ALA A 216 -8.96 -46.47 6.39
CA ALA A 216 -9.79 -46.47 7.60
C ALA A 216 -9.24 -46.33 9.03
N ALA A 217 -10.01 -45.48 9.73
CA ALA A 217 -10.59 -45.61 11.07
C ALA A 217 -9.77 -45.20 12.30
N ASN A 218 -10.25 -44.09 12.90
CA ASN A 218 -10.64 -43.91 14.31
C ASN A 218 -9.64 -44.40 15.37
N SER A 219 -9.21 -43.58 16.33
CA SER A 219 -10.06 -42.94 17.36
C SER A 219 -9.12 -42.39 18.46
N ASN A 220 -9.57 -41.37 19.21
CA ASN A 220 -9.41 -41.18 20.67
C ASN A 220 -8.01 -41.36 21.32
N GLU A 221 -7.50 -40.55 22.25
CA GLU A 221 -8.00 -39.45 23.07
C GLU A 221 -6.85 -39.08 24.05
N VAL A 222 -7.01 -37.93 24.71
CA VAL A 222 -6.52 -37.53 26.04
C VAL A 222 -5.03 -37.31 26.42
N VAL A 223 -4.89 -36.24 27.24
CA VAL A 223 -3.95 -35.90 28.35
C VAL A 223 -2.45 -35.91 28.07
N ALA A 224 -1.62 -35.07 28.67
CA ALA A 224 -1.68 -33.82 29.44
C ALA A 224 -0.24 -33.59 29.92
N ALA A 225 0.01 -32.36 30.40
CA ALA A 225 1.02 -32.07 31.42
C ALA A 225 2.49 -32.26 30.96
N ASN A 226 3.46 -31.47 31.38
CA ASN A 226 3.52 -30.36 32.33
C ASN A 226 4.92 -29.76 32.13
N SER A 227 5.03 -28.46 32.41
CA SER A 227 6.02 -27.85 33.32
C SER A 227 7.52 -28.16 33.12
N THR A 228 8.49 -27.30 33.38
CA THR A 228 8.67 -25.92 33.84
C THR A 228 10.19 -25.79 33.96
N ASN A 229 10.68 -24.55 33.93
CA ASN A 229 11.87 -24.08 34.62
C ASN A 229 13.28 -24.35 34.05
N CYS A 230 13.85 -23.28 33.49
CA CYS A 230 14.83 -22.40 34.17
C CYS A 230 15.73 -23.05 35.25
N LEU A 231 17.06 -22.92 35.14
CA LEU A 231 17.87 -21.87 35.81
C LEU A 231 19.39 -22.19 35.79
N ALA A 232 20.19 -21.11 35.74
CA ALA A 232 21.50 -20.90 36.41
C ALA A 232 22.78 -21.56 35.83
N LYS A 233 23.76 -20.78 35.33
CA LYS A 233 24.98 -20.21 36.02
C LYS A 233 26.06 -21.28 36.26
N THR A 234 27.38 -21.12 36.12
CA THR A 234 28.43 -20.07 36.09
C THR A 234 29.75 -20.84 35.78
N SER A 235 30.88 -20.28 35.30
CA SER A 235 31.91 -19.56 36.09
C SER A 235 33.18 -19.30 35.26
N HIS A 236 33.81 -18.12 35.46
CA HIS A 236 35.20 -17.74 35.10
C HIS A 236 36.22 -18.28 36.13
N PRO A 237 37.55 -18.29 35.84
CA PRO A 237 38.47 -17.17 36.20
C PRO A 237 39.58 -16.87 35.14
N LYS A 238 39.86 -15.62 34.74
CA LYS A 238 40.83 -14.59 35.22
C LYS A 238 42.34 -14.91 35.10
N GLU A 239 43.04 -14.19 34.20
CA GLU A 239 44.36 -13.57 34.42
C GLU A 239 44.64 -12.45 33.39
N GLU A 240 45.41 -11.42 33.79
CA GLU A 240 45.50 -10.09 33.18
C GLU A 240 46.75 -9.84 32.30
N ALA A 241 46.57 -8.86 31.40
CA ALA A 241 47.55 -7.96 30.78
C ALA A 241 48.48 -8.46 29.65
N LYS A 242 48.16 -8.05 28.40
CA LYS A 242 48.89 -7.01 27.66
C LYS A 242 48.25 -6.74 26.29
N ASP A 243 48.16 -5.44 26.00
CA ASP A 243 47.68 -4.78 24.80
C ASP A 243 48.43 -5.24 23.54
N ALA A 244 47.72 -5.77 22.54
CA ALA A 244 48.14 -5.80 21.14
C ALA A 244 46.97 -6.26 20.24
N SER A 245 46.55 -5.35 19.38
CA SER A 245 45.49 -5.49 18.40
C SER A 245 45.90 -6.39 17.23
N ILE A 246 45.05 -7.34 16.83
CA ILE A 246 45.07 -7.90 15.47
C ILE A 246 43.78 -7.48 14.76
N ARG A 247 43.89 -6.36 14.03
CA ARG A 247 42.91 -5.90 13.05
C ARG A 247 42.99 -6.81 11.83
N ASN A 248 41.91 -7.49 11.48
CA ASN A 248 41.78 -8.16 10.18
C ASN A 248 41.63 -7.10 9.09
N LEU A 249 42.73 -6.83 8.38
CA LEU A 249 42.88 -5.73 7.41
C LEU A 249 42.26 -6.09 6.05
N GLY A 250 41.00 -5.71 5.86
CA GLY A 250 40.70 -4.61 4.95
C GLY A 250 40.78 -4.78 3.43
N LYS A 251 40.21 -5.85 2.85
CA LYS A 251 39.95 -5.92 1.39
C LYS A 251 38.55 -6.46 1.11
N ILE A 252 37.79 -5.74 0.28
CA ILE A 252 36.39 -6.04 -0.09
C ILE A 252 36.33 -6.20 -1.62
N SER A 253 35.64 -7.21 -2.15
CA SER A 253 35.55 -7.46 -3.59
C SER A 253 34.19 -7.10 -4.18
N CYS A 254 34.19 -6.56 -5.40
CA CYS A 254 32.97 -6.33 -6.18
C CYS A 254 32.33 -7.66 -6.61
N PRO A 255 31.05 -7.93 -6.32
CA PRO A 255 30.40 -9.22 -6.59
C PRO A 255 30.11 -9.46 -8.08
N MET A 256 30.20 -8.44 -8.93
CA MET A 256 29.87 -8.54 -10.36
C MET A 256 31.08 -8.92 -11.23
N CYS A 257 32.29 -8.50 -10.84
CA CYS A 257 33.51 -8.77 -11.61
C CYS A 257 34.71 -9.23 -10.76
N ASN A 258 34.51 -9.44 -9.46
CA ASN A 258 35.50 -9.88 -8.47
C ASN A 258 36.75 -8.98 -8.35
N ARG A 259 36.65 -7.70 -8.74
CA ARG A 259 37.73 -6.73 -8.52
C ARG A 259 37.85 -6.39 -7.03
N ILE A 260 39.07 -6.37 -6.51
CA ILE A 260 39.36 -6.20 -5.07
C ILE A 260 39.66 -4.74 -4.76
N PHE A 261 39.05 -4.23 -3.68
CA PHE A 261 39.19 -2.85 -3.19
C PHE A 261 39.66 -2.82 -1.74
N PRO A 262 40.43 -1.79 -1.34
CA PRO A 262 40.74 -1.52 0.06
C PRO A 262 39.47 -1.18 0.87
N SER A 263 39.36 -1.64 2.12
CA SER A 263 38.17 -1.41 2.97
C SER A 263 37.93 0.04 3.39
N ASP A 264 38.94 0.89 3.25
CA ASP A 264 38.90 2.34 3.53
C ASP A 264 38.38 3.16 2.34
N GLN A 265 38.26 2.56 1.15
CA GLN A 265 37.85 3.25 -0.08
C GLN A 265 36.45 2.82 -0.56
N ASN A 266 35.46 2.90 0.34
CA ASN A 266 34.06 2.57 0.03
C ASN A 266 33.51 3.39 -1.14
N HIS A 267 33.90 4.67 -1.28
CA HIS A 267 33.47 5.50 -2.40
C HIS A 267 34.00 4.97 -3.75
N ALA A 268 35.24 4.47 -3.81
CA ALA A 268 35.80 3.91 -5.04
C ALA A 268 35.17 2.55 -5.39
N LEU A 269 34.85 1.74 -4.38
CA LEU A 269 34.10 0.49 -4.56
C LEU A 269 32.68 0.77 -5.08
N ASN A 270 31.95 1.72 -4.47
CA ASN A 270 30.58 2.08 -4.88
C ASN A 270 30.55 2.64 -6.31
N ALA A 271 31.43 3.60 -6.62
CA ALA A 271 31.55 4.15 -7.98
C ALA A 271 31.89 3.06 -9.02
N HIS A 272 32.71 2.08 -8.63
CA HIS A 272 32.96 0.93 -9.48
C HIS A 272 31.75 0.03 -9.64
N ILE A 273 30.98 -0.25 -8.58
CA ILE A 273 29.77 -1.07 -8.65
C ILE A 273 28.76 -0.44 -9.60
N ASP A 274 28.53 0.88 -9.49
CA ASP A 274 27.61 1.61 -10.37
C ASP A 274 28.04 1.52 -11.84
N SER A 275 29.34 1.69 -12.11
CA SER A 275 29.91 1.50 -13.45
C SER A 275 29.80 0.05 -13.94
N CYS A 276 30.01 -0.93 -13.05
CA CYS A 276 30.02 -2.35 -13.39
C CYS A 276 28.62 -2.86 -13.71
N LEU A 277 27.60 -2.34 -13.02
CA LEU A 277 26.19 -2.63 -13.29
C LEU A 277 25.75 -2.04 -14.63
N ASN A 278 26.15 -0.79 -14.91
CA ASN A 278 25.86 -0.16 -16.21
C ASN A 278 26.56 -0.88 -17.37
N ALA A 279 27.79 -1.35 -17.17
CA ALA A 279 28.54 -2.10 -18.18
C ALA A 279 27.94 -3.49 -18.48
N SER A 280 27.36 -4.18 -17.50
CA SER A 280 26.65 -5.44 -17.75
C SER A 280 25.37 -5.22 -18.56
N THR A 281 24.58 -4.21 -18.22
CA THR A 281 23.33 -3.87 -18.92
C THR A 281 23.59 -3.44 -20.36
N VAL A 282 24.60 -2.59 -20.59
CA VAL A 282 24.97 -2.15 -21.95
C VAL A 282 25.49 -3.32 -22.80
N ARG A 283 26.27 -4.26 -22.22
CA ARG A 283 26.71 -5.45 -22.96
C ARG A 283 25.57 -6.38 -23.35
N GLU A 284 24.54 -6.49 -22.52
CA GLU A 284 23.38 -7.32 -22.81
C GLU A 284 22.55 -6.73 -23.95
N LEU A 285 22.31 -5.41 -23.93
CA LEU A 285 21.63 -4.69 -25.01
C LEU A 285 22.37 -4.75 -26.35
N CYS A 286 23.70 -4.57 -26.35
CA CYS A 286 24.48 -4.70 -27.59
C CYS A 286 24.47 -6.14 -28.13
N LYS A 287 24.43 -7.17 -27.26
CA LYS A 287 24.29 -8.57 -27.70
C LYS A 287 22.93 -8.81 -28.33
N GLU A 288 21.85 -8.31 -27.74
CA GLU A 288 20.50 -8.41 -28.30
C GLU A 288 20.40 -7.73 -29.68
N GLU A 289 21.01 -6.56 -29.87
CA GLU A 289 21.05 -5.90 -31.19
C GLU A 289 21.84 -6.69 -32.23
N THR A 290 22.99 -7.27 -31.88
CA THR A 290 23.78 -8.08 -32.82
C THR A 290 23.07 -9.37 -33.22
N VAL A 291 22.35 -10.03 -32.30
CA VAL A 291 21.54 -11.21 -32.61
C VAL A 291 20.36 -10.84 -33.51
N SER A 292 19.70 -9.71 -33.25
CA SER A 292 18.59 -9.21 -34.08
C SER A 292 19.05 -8.78 -35.49
N ALA A 293 20.28 -8.26 -35.62
CA ALA A 293 20.89 -7.91 -36.91
C ALA A 293 21.26 -9.16 -37.73
N ASP A 294 21.81 -10.20 -37.11
CA ASP A 294 22.15 -11.47 -37.76
C ASP A 294 20.89 -12.24 -38.23
N GLU A 295 19.80 -12.19 -37.46
CA GLU A 295 18.52 -12.76 -37.89
C GLU A 295 17.90 -12.02 -39.09
N ARG A 296 18.06 -10.69 -39.15
CA ARG A 296 17.61 -9.87 -40.29
C ARG A 296 18.46 -10.13 -41.55
N ALA A 297 19.77 -10.39 -41.40
CA ALA A 297 20.66 -10.74 -42.51
C ALA A 297 20.31 -12.11 -43.12
N LYS A 298 20.01 -13.13 -42.27
CA LYS A 298 19.60 -14.47 -42.73
C LYS A 298 18.25 -14.48 -43.47
N LYS A 299 17.34 -13.56 -43.16
CA LYS A 299 16.05 -13.42 -43.87
C LYS A 299 16.18 -12.78 -45.27
N LYS A 300 17.22 -12.00 -45.54
CA LYS A 300 17.41 -11.34 -46.85
C LYS A 300 18.03 -12.24 -47.93
N GLN A 301 18.66 -13.36 -47.55
CA GLN A 301 19.43 -14.19 -48.48
C GLN A 301 18.62 -15.28 -49.21
N LYS A 302 17.28 -15.32 -49.07
CA LYS A 302 16.45 -16.43 -49.55
C LYS A 302 15.37 -16.08 -50.59
N ARG A 303 15.51 -14.96 -51.30
CA ARG A 303 14.59 -14.61 -52.40
C ARG A 303 15.38 -14.20 -53.64
N THR A 304 15.65 -15.19 -54.50
CA THR A 304 16.16 -14.96 -55.85
C THR A 304 14.99 -14.69 -56.81
N LEU A 305 15.25 -13.84 -57.81
CA LEU A 305 14.28 -13.33 -58.81
C LEU A 305 13.53 -14.40 -59.62
N ASN A 306 13.96 -15.67 -59.57
CA ASN A 306 13.34 -16.78 -60.31
C ASN A 306 12.03 -17.32 -59.69
N ASP A 307 11.70 -16.99 -58.45
CA ASP A 307 10.46 -17.48 -57.81
C ASP A 307 9.19 -16.69 -58.20
N PHE A 308 9.31 -15.69 -59.10
CA PHE A 308 8.21 -14.80 -59.47
C PHE A 308 7.48 -15.17 -60.78
N PHE A 309 8.02 -16.11 -61.59
CA PHE A 309 7.49 -16.42 -62.93
C PHE A 309 6.86 -17.82 -63.10
N THR A 310 6.63 -18.55 -62.02
CA THR A 310 5.88 -19.83 -62.07
C THR A 310 4.77 -19.83 -61.02
N ALA A 311 3.64 -19.22 -61.39
CA ALA A 311 2.32 -19.50 -60.86
C ALA A 311 1.34 -19.53 -62.02
#